data_AF-A0A327Z1N3-F1
#
_entry.id   AF-A0A327Z1N3-F1
#
_cell.length_a   1.000
_cell.length_b   1.000
_cell.length_c   1.000
_cell.angle_alpha   90.00
_cell.angle_beta   90.00
_cell.angle_gamma   90.00
#
_symmetry.space_group_name_H-M   'P 1'
#
loop_
_entity.id
_entity.type
_entity.pdbx_description
1 polymer ?
#
loop_
_entity_poly.entity_id
_entity_poly.type
_entity_poly.pdbx_seq_one_letter_code
_entity_poly.pdbx_strand_id
1 'polypeptide(L)'
;MGDHDRVDHALKLLAHPAAYAILLTLHERGGAATFVSISAQVSTPARLLRAMVAAELVACQQGGTLDVEPVADAQFCFTAKGEAIFGHLMRLRQWLDAQPARAEQDRRIR
;
A
#
# COMPACT_ATOMS: atom_id res chain seq x y z
N MET A 1 2.88 -19.38 13.92
CA MET A 1 2.01 -18.24 13.56
C MET A 1 1.15 -18.71 12.40
N GLY A 2 -0.17 -18.68 12.53
CA GLY A 2 -1.08 -19.27 11.55
C GLY A 2 -1.24 -18.40 10.30
N ASP A 3 -1.74 -18.97 9.21
CA ASP A 3 -2.04 -18.19 7.99
C ASP A 3 -3.04 -17.05 8.25
N HIS A 4 -3.98 -17.25 9.18
CA HIS A 4 -4.94 -16.23 9.59
C HIS A 4 -4.26 -15.00 10.20
N ASP A 5 -3.25 -15.21 11.07
CA ASP A 5 -2.49 -14.11 11.69
C ASP A 5 -1.72 -13.29 10.66
N ARG A 6 -1.19 -13.96 9.62
CA ARG A 6 -0.45 -13.30 8.53
C ARG A 6 -1.38 -12.44 7.67
N VAL A 7 -2.58 -12.93 7.37
CA VAL A 7 -3.60 -12.19 6.62
C VAL A 7 -4.08 -10.98 7.42
N ASP A 8 -4.40 -11.16 8.70
CA ASP A 8 -4.83 -10.08 9.60
C ASP A 8 -3.78 -8.98 9.70
N HIS A 9 -2.50 -9.36 9.79
CA HIS A 9 -1.41 -8.39 9.82
C HIS A 9 -1.33 -7.59 8.51
N ALA A 10 -1.43 -8.25 7.36
CA ALA A 10 -1.42 -7.59 6.06
C ALA A 10 -2.61 -6.63 5.90
N LEU A 11 -3.81 -7.03 6.35
CA LEU A 11 -5.00 -6.18 6.31
C LEU A 11 -4.86 -4.95 7.22
N LYS A 12 -4.34 -5.12 8.45
CA LYS A 12 -4.05 -4.00 9.37
C LYS A 12 -3.03 -3.03 8.76
N LEU A 13 -2.03 -3.55 8.07
CA LEU A 13 -1.04 -2.75 7.38
C LEU A 13 -1.66 -1.95 6.23
N LEU A 14 -2.48 -2.58 5.40
CA LEU A 14 -3.17 -1.92 4.28
C LEU A 14 -4.22 -0.90 4.72
N ALA A 15 -4.85 -1.10 5.88
CA ALA A 15 -5.75 -0.14 6.50
C ALA A 15 -5.03 1.11 7.01
N HIS A 16 -3.70 1.09 7.14
CA HIS A 16 -2.93 2.26 7.54
C HIS A 16 -2.83 3.26 6.37
N PRO A 17 -3.26 4.52 6.52
CA PRO A 17 -3.32 5.49 5.41
C PRO A 17 -1.97 5.70 4.72
N ALA A 18 -0.90 5.76 5.50
CA ALA A 18 0.46 5.87 4.96
C ALA A 18 0.89 4.66 4.13
N ALA A 19 0.42 3.45 4.42
CA ALA A 19 0.80 2.27 3.65
C ALA A 19 0.13 2.30 2.28
N TYR A 20 -1.15 2.68 2.25
CA TYR A 20 -1.86 2.93 1.00
C TYR A 20 -1.19 4.05 0.19
N ALA A 21 -0.76 5.15 0.82
CA ALA A 21 -0.03 6.24 0.14
C ALA A 21 1.28 5.76 -0.51
N ILE A 22 2.03 4.87 0.16
CA ILE A 22 3.22 4.23 -0.42
C ILE A 22 2.85 3.41 -1.66
N LEU A 23 1.85 2.53 -1.55
CA LEU A 23 1.42 1.69 -2.68
C LEU A 23 0.92 2.54 -3.86
N LEU A 24 0.18 3.62 -3.58
CA LEU A 24 -0.25 4.58 -4.60
C LEU A 24 0.94 5.26 -5.28
N THR A 25 1.93 5.71 -4.49
CA THR A 25 3.16 6.31 -5.02
C THR A 25 3.92 5.34 -5.93
N LEU A 26 3.99 4.05 -5.57
CA LEU A 26 4.59 3.03 -6.43
C LEU A 26 3.80 2.88 -7.73
N HIS A 27 2.47 2.79 -7.66
CA HIS A 27 1.61 2.63 -8.82
C HIS A 27 1.70 3.80 -9.80
N GLU A 28 1.62 5.03 -9.31
CA GLU A 28 1.74 6.27 -10.11
C GLU A 28 3.09 6.38 -10.82
N ARG A 29 4.12 5.68 -10.31
CA ARG A 29 5.48 5.65 -10.85
C ARG A 29 5.79 4.38 -11.64
N GLY A 30 4.78 3.64 -12.10
CA GLY A 30 4.98 2.44 -12.92
C GLY A 30 5.46 1.22 -12.14
N GLY A 31 5.19 1.18 -10.84
CA GLY A 31 5.44 0.02 -9.97
C GLY A 31 6.69 0.10 -9.10
N ALA A 32 7.47 1.19 -9.19
CA ALA A 32 8.67 1.40 -8.38
C ALA A 32 8.85 2.87 -7.96
N ALA A 33 9.45 3.10 -6.79
CA ALA A 33 9.77 4.42 -6.28
C ALA A 33 11.01 4.39 -5.39
N THR A 34 11.73 5.51 -5.32
CA THR A 34 12.88 5.69 -4.42
C THR A 34 12.42 6.06 -3.01
N PHE A 35 13.27 5.79 -2.01
CA PHE A 35 13.01 6.17 -0.63
C PHE A 35 12.73 7.67 -0.48
N VAL A 36 13.52 8.54 -1.12
CA VAL A 36 13.30 10.00 -1.09
C VAL A 36 11.93 10.40 -1.66
N SER A 37 11.47 9.74 -2.71
CA SER A 37 10.12 10.00 -3.26
C SER A 37 9.02 9.57 -2.30
N ILE A 38 9.22 8.47 -1.57
CA ILE A 38 8.26 7.97 -0.59
C ILE A 38 8.24 8.88 0.65
N SER A 39 9.42 9.30 1.12
CA SER A 39 9.60 10.20 2.26
C SER A 39 9.00 11.59 2.07
N ALA A 40 8.83 12.03 0.82
CA ALA A 40 8.14 13.28 0.51
C ALA A 40 6.63 13.23 0.85
N GLN A 41 6.02 12.05 0.93
CA GLN A 41 4.58 11.88 1.13
C GLN A 41 4.21 11.26 2.47
N VAL A 42 5.15 10.55 3.11
CA VAL A 42 4.88 9.74 4.30
C VAL A 42 5.86 10.08 5.41
N SER A 43 5.32 10.40 6.59
CA SER A 43 6.11 10.52 7.81
C SER A 43 6.55 9.13 8.30
N THR A 44 7.82 9.00 8.68
CA THR A 44 8.44 7.74 9.16
C THR A 44 8.35 6.53 8.19
N PRO A 45 8.73 6.70 6.90
CA PRO A 45 8.53 5.67 5.88
C PRO A 45 9.37 4.41 6.10
N ALA A 46 10.55 4.52 6.73
CA ALA A 46 11.45 3.38 6.96
C ALA A 46 10.78 2.24 7.77
N ARG A 47 10.13 2.58 8.90
CA ARG A 47 9.43 1.59 9.73
C ARG A 47 8.30 0.92 8.97
N LEU A 48 7.58 1.68 8.16
CA LEU A 48 6.45 1.18 7.41
C LEU A 48 6.89 0.29 6.24
N LEU A 49 7.92 0.69 5.50
CA LEU A 49 8.52 -0.11 4.43
C LEU A 49 9.06 -1.44 4.95
N ARG A 50 9.68 -1.48 6.14
CA ARG A 50 10.07 -2.75 6.78
C ARG A 50 8.89 -3.67 6.98
N ALA A 51 7.78 -3.15 7.54
CA ALA A 51 6.58 -3.95 7.75
C ALA A 51 5.98 -4.42 6.41
N MET A 52 5.99 -3.57 5.38
CA MET A 52 5.49 -3.93 4.04
C MET A 52 6.38 -4.95 3.32
N VAL A 53 7.70 -4.91 3.52
CA VAL A 53 8.63 -5.95 3.04
C VAL A 53 8.40 -7.26 3.78
N ALA A 54 8.27 -7.22 5.12
CA ALA A 54 7.97 -8.41 5.93
C ALA A 54 6.62 -9.04 5.57
N ALA A 55 5.64 -8.22 5.14
CA ALA A 55 4.36 -8.67 4.62
C ALA A 55 4.39 -9.09 3.14
N GLU A 56 5.57 -9.03 2.49
CA GLU A 56 5.79 -9.34 1.08
C GLU A 56 4.94 -8.49 0.12
N LEU A 57 4.61 -7.26 0.49
CA LEU A 57 3.85 -6.34 -0.37
C LEU A 57 4.79 -5.54 -1.28
N VAL A 58 5.97 -5.20 -0.77
CA VAL A 58 7.00 -4.48 -1.51
C VAL A 58 8.34 -5.19 -1.35
N ALA A 59 9.26 -4.95 -2.26
CA ALA A 59 10.65 -5.42 -2.18
C ALA A 59 11.60 -4.23 -2.28
N CYS A 60 12.70 -4.28 -1.53
CA CYS A 60 13.83 -3.36 -1.70
C CYS A 60 14.80 -3.97 -2.73
N GLN A 61 15.15 -3.23 -3.77
CA GLN A 61 16.04 -3.70 -4.84
C GLN A 61 17.53 -3.65 -4.43
N GLN A 62 17.88 -2.77 -3.49
CA GLN A 62 19.21 -2.75 -2.90
C GLN A 62 19.22 -3.80 -1.80
N GLY A 63 19.84 -4.96 -2.07
CA GLY A 63 19.94 -6.06 -1.11
C GLY A 63 20.54 -5.59 0.23
N GLY A 64 20.07 -6.17 1.33
CA GLY A 64 20.46 -5.79 2.68
C GLY A 64 19.28 -5.90 3.65
N THR A 65 19.56 -5.78 4.95
CA THR A 65 18.48 -5.65 5.92
C THR A 65 18.02 -4.20 5.97
N LEU A 66 16.72 -4.00 6.03
CA LEU A 66 16.15 -2.67 6.23
C LEU A 66 16.28 -2.22 7.69
N ASP A 67 17.14 -2.83 8.52
CA ASP A 67 17.27 -2.49 9.95
C ASP A 67 17.79 -1.06 10.16
N VAL A 68 18.60 -0.59 9.22
CA VAL A 68 19.07 0.81 9.13
C VAL A 68 18.10 1.62 8.25
N GLU A 69 18.12 2.94 8.38
CA GLU A 69 17.34 3.80 7.48
C GLU A 69 17.84 3.64 6.04
N PRO A 70 16.94 3.45 5.05
CA PRO A 70 17.34 3.32 3.66
C PRO A 70 18.00 4.61 3.16
N VAL A 71 19.01 4.45 2.29
CA VAL A 71 19.58 5.58 1.55
C VAL A 71 18.52 6.21 0.63
N ALA A 72 18.64 7.50 0.32
CA ALA A 72 17.64 8.27 -0.42
C ALA A 72 17.22 7.61 -1.76
N ASP A 73 18.18 7.01 -2.44
CA ASP A 73 18.07 6.41 -3.77
C ASP A 73 17.77 4.89 -3.72
N ALA A 74 17.57 4.31 -2.53
CA ALA A 74 17.10 2.95 -2.38
C ALA A 74 15.74 2.79 -3.07
N GLN A 75 15.66 1.84 -4.01
CA GLN A 75 14.45 1.58 -4.78
C GLN A 75 13.58 0.50 -4.13
N PHE A 76 12.29 0.81 -4.07
CA PHE A 76 11.24 -0.10 -3.64
C PHE A 76 10.31 -0.36 -4.83
N CYS A 77 9.88 -1.61 -4.99
CA CYS A 77 8.91 -2.00 -6.02
C CYS A 77 7.82 -2.89 -5.43
N PHE A 78 6.71 -3.03 -6.14
CA PHE A 78 5.75 -4.08 -5.82
C PHE A 78 6.41 -5.46 -5.89
N THR A 79 5.96 -6.36 -5.03
CA THR A 79 6.03 -7.80 -5.33
C THR A 79 4.79 -8.20 -6.14
N ALA A 80 4.79 -9.40 -6.71
CA ALA A 80 3.60 -9.95 -7.37
C ALA A 80 2.37 -9.98 -6.44
N LYS A 81 2.57 -10.26 -5.14
CA LYS A 81 1.53 -10.25 -4.12
C LYS A 81 1.01 -8.84 -3.86
N GLY A 82 1.92 -7.87 -3.69
CA GLY A 82 1.55 -6.48 -3.46
C GLY A 82 0.79 -5.87 -4.63
N GLU A 83 1.22 -6.16 -5.86
CA GLU A 83 0.56 -5.68 -7.07
C GLU A 83 -0.85 -6.26 -7.20
N ALA A 84 -1.02 -7.56 -6.99
CA ALA A 84 -2.34 -8.20 -7.02
C ALA A 84 -3.29 -7.58 -5.97
N ILE A 85 -2.84 -7.46 -4.72
CA ILE A 85 -3.62 -6.86 -3.63
C ILE A 85 -3.98 -5.41 -3.95
N PHE A 86 -3.02 -4.60 -4.40
CA PHE A 86 -3.28 -3.20 -4.72
C PHE A 86 -4.26 -3.06 -5.90
N GLY A 87 -4.17 -3.93 -6.91
CA GLY A 87 -5.15 -4.00 -7.99
C GLY A 87 -6.56 -4.36 -7.51
N HIS A 88 -6.70 -5.17 -6.46
CA HIS A 88 -8.01 -5.39 -5.81
C HIS A 88 -8.52 -4.15 -5.07
N LEU A 89 -7.63 -3.43 -4.36
CA LEU A 89 -8.00 -2.18 -3.67
C LEU A 89 -8.45 -1.09 -4.65
N MET A 90 -7.77 -0.96 -5.79
CA MET A 90 -8.16 0.00 -6.83
C MET A 90 -9.53 -0.31 -7.43
N ARG A 91 -9.83 -1.60 -7.68
CA ARG A 91 -11.17 -2.02 -8.12
C ARG A 91 -12.23 -1.76 -7.08
N LEU A 92 -11.93 -2.01 -5.80
CA LEU A 92 -12.85 -1.69 -4.69
C LEU A 92 -13.14 -0.18 -4.63
N ARG A 93 -12.11 0.65 -4.76
CA ARG A 93 -12.26 2.11 -4.82
C ARG A 93 -13.13 2.55 -6.00
N GLN A 94 -12.85 2.05 -7.20
CA GLN A 94 -13.66 2.33 -8.39
C GLN A 94 -15.13 1.93 -8.20
N TRP A 95 -15.38 0.78 -7.57
CA TRP A 95 -16.73 0.34 -7.26
C TRP A 95 -17.43 1.25 -6.24
N LEU A 96 -16.71 1.72 -5.22
CA LEU A 96 -17.24 2.70 -4.25
C LEU A 96 -17.56 4.04 -4.93
N ASP A 97 -16.68 4.52 -5.79
CA ASP A 97 -16.86 5.78 -6.53
C ASP A 97 -17.98 5.68 -7.57
N ALA A 98 -18.20 4.50 -8.15
CA ALA A 98 -19.26 4.24 -9.12
C ALA A 98 -20.65 4.01 -8.48
N GLN A 99 -20.75 3.99 -7.14
CA GLN A 99 -22.05 3.93 -6.49
C GLN A 99 -22.77 5.28 -6.68
N PRO A 100 -23.88 5.35 -7.45
CA PRO A 100 -24.71 6.55 -7.41
C PRO A 100 -25.16 6.71 -5.97
N ALA A 101 -25.05 7.92 -5.42
CA ALA A 101 -25.41 8.26 -4.05
C ALA A 101 -26.67 7.49 -3.60
N ARG A 102 -26.50 6.35 -2.93
CA ARG A 102 -27.62 5.51 -2.44
C ARG A 102 -28.53 6.29 -1.49
N ALA A 103 -28.07 7.45 -1.01
CA ALA A 103 -28.84 8.41 -0.24
C ALA A 103 -29.94 9.16 -1.02
N GLU A 104 -29.85 9.29 -2.35
CA GLU A 104 -30.81 10.07 -3.14
C GLU A 104 -32.03 9.22 -3.61
N GLN A 105 -31.84 7.91 -3.77
CA GLN A 105 -32.92 6.99 -4.17
C GLN A 105 -33.91 6.71 -3.02
N ASP A 106 -33.41 6.66 -1.78
CA ASP A 106 -34.24 6.42 -0.57
C ASP A 106 -35.03 7.66 -0.12
N ARG A 107 -34.64 8.86 -0.58
CA ARG A 107 -35.38 10.12 -0.34
C ARG A 107 -36.58 10.32 -1.27
N ARG A 108 -36.63 9.60 -2.39
CA ARG A 108 -37.73 9.71 -3.37
C ARG A 108 -38.84 8.66 -3.17
N ILE A 109 -38.68 7.77 -2.19
CA ILE A 109 -39.65 6.70 -1.85
C ILE A 109 -40.36 7.01 -0.50
N ARG A 110 -40.16 8.21 0.07
CA ARG A 110 -40.91 8.68 1.24
C ARG A 110 -41.77 9.89 0.92
#